data_AF-A0A968GUN1-F1
#
_entry.id   AF-A0A968GUN1-F1
#
_cell.length_a   1.000
_cell.length_b   1.000
_cell.length_c   1.000
_cell.angle_alpha   90.00
_cell.angle_beta   90.00
_cell.angle_gamma   90.00
#
_symmetry.space_group_name_H-M   'P 1'
#
loop_
_entity.id
_entity.type
_entity.pdbx_description
1 polymer ?
#
loop_
_entity_poly.entity_id
_entity_poly.type
_entity_poly.pdbx_seq_one_letter_code
_entity_poly.pdbx_strand_id
1 'polypeptide(L)'
;MNDVRKMIYGAIIGFFLVLGVWFSIIYISACGFTFTCHQAAPLVDRTPIPTLIPVSHSESQMGSGMTEFDKCQIHASDLVGAWVAAGYPETDPFPFVDTSGQNCTGTYAEDIQPLFVENSLWHPGALGCISCHNADLTDRSGGLDLTSYNGIVLGSRRVPGSTLSKGNDILGGGDWQTSLLYEVLVNQGLAPQGHSADAPVTDPILYAGSLVPAEVEATPTP
;
A
#
# COMPACT_ATOMS: atom_id res chain seq x y z
N MET A 1 2.69 -8.68 -66.27
CA MET A 1 1.94 -8.63 -64.99
C MET A 1 2.64 -9.34 -63.82
N ASN A 2 3.76 -10.06 -64.03
CA ASN A 2 4.45 -10.79 -62.95
C ASN A 2 5.42 -9.92 -62.13
N ASP A 3 6.02 -8.89 -62.75
CA ASP A 3 6.98 -8.01 -62.06
C ASP A 3 6.34 -7.15 -60.97
N VAL A 4 5.17 -6.55 -61.24
CA VAL A 4 4.48 -5.70 -60.26
C VAL A 4 4.06 -6.52 -59.04
N ARG A 5 3.53 -7.74 -59.24
CA ARG A 5 3.17 -8.65 -58.15
C ARG A 5 4.40 -9.05 -57.32
N LYS A 6 5.53 -9.31 -57.97
CA LYS A 6 6.79 -9.65 -57.31
C LYS A 6 7.36 -8.48 -56.50
N MET A 7 7.27 -7.25 -57.03
CA MET A 7 7.65 -6.03 -56.30
C MET A 7 6.74 -5.78 -55.10
N ILE A 8 5.42 -5.95 -55.24
CA ILE A 8 4.47 -5.79 -54.14
C ILE A 8 4.76 -6.81 -53.02
N TYR A 9 4.92 -8.09 -53.35
CA TYR A 9 5.25 -9.10 -52.33
C TYR A 9 6.63 -8.89 -51.71
N GLY A 10 7.62 -8.46 -52.51
CA GLY A 10 8.95 -8.09 -52.00
C GLY A 10 8.89 -6.95 -50.99
N ALA A 11 8.11 -5.91 -51.27
CA ALA A 11 7.93 -4.77 -50.37
C ALA A 11 7.21 -5.18 -49.07
N ILE A 12 6.15 -5.99 -49.17
CA ILE A 12 5.39 -6.47 -48.01
C ILE A 12 6.28 -7.34 -47.11
N ILE A 13 7.01 -8.30 -47.69
CA ILE A 13 7.91 -9.18 -46.94
C ILE A 13 9.02 -8.35 -46.28
N GLY A 14 9.62 -7.41 -47.03
CA GLY A 14 10.65 -6.51 -46.50
C GLY A 14 10.14 -5.68 -45.31
N PHE A 15 8.92 -5.14 -45.40
CA PHE A 15 8.30 -4.37 -44.33
C PHE A 15 8.12 -5.20 -43.05
N PHE A 16 7.61 -6.43 -43.16
CA PHE A 16 7.44 -7.29 -41.99
C PHE A 16 8.77 -7.75 -41.38
N LEU A 17 9.81 -7.96 -42.20
CA LEU A 17 11.15 -8.26 -41.69
C LEU A 17 11.73 -7.08 -40.90
N VAL A 18 11.58 -5.86 -41.42
CA VAL A 18 12.03 -4.64 -40.72
C VAL A 18 11.27 -4.46 -39.40
N LEU A 19 9.95 -4.65 -39.40
CA LEU A 19 9.15 -4.59 -38.16
C LEU A 19 9.59 -5.67 -37.16
N GLY A 20 9.80 -6.91 -37.60
CA GLY A 20 10.25 -7.99 -36.72
C GLY A 20 11.60 -7.70 -36.08
N VAL A 21 12.55 -7.17 -36.84
CA VAL A 21 13.85 -6.74 -36.32
C VAL A 21 13.69 -5.56 -35.35
N TRP A 22 12.89 -4.56 -35.70
CA TRP A 22 12.66 -3.38 -34.85
C TRP A 22 12.02 -3.75 -33.51
N PHE A 23 10.97 -4.58 -33.51
CA PHE A 23 10.36 -5.09 -32.28
C PHE A 23 11.31 -5.96 -31.47
N SER A 24 12.17 -6.75 -32.12
CA SER A 24 13.20 -7.53 -31.43
C SER A 24 14.25 -6.63 -30.75
N ILE A 25 14.67 -5.54 -31.39
CA ILE A 25 15.59 -4.56 -30.79
C ILE A 25 14.95 -3.89 -29.58
N ILE A 26 13.69 -3.45 -29.70
CA ILE A 26 12.95 -2.85 -28.56
C ILE A 26 12.82 -3.87 -27.43
N TYR A 27 12.46 -5.10 -27.74
CA TYR A 27 12.33 -6.16 -26.74
C TYR A 27 13.65 -6.45 -26.02
N ILE A 28 14.75 -6.66 -26.77
CA ILE A 28 16.05 -6.97 -26.16
C ILE A 28 16.60 -5.77 -25.37
N SER A 29 16.41 -4.55 -25.86
CA SER A 29 16.85 -3.35 -25.14
C SER A 29 16.07 -3.10 -23.85
N ALA A 30 14.78 -3.46 -23.79
CA ALA A 30 13.96 -3.33 -22.60
C ALA A 30 14.08 -4.52 -21.63
N CYS A 31 14.17 -5.74 -22.15
CA CYS A 31 13.95 -6.99 -21.41
C CYS A 31 15.16 -7.96 -21.41
N GLY A 32 16.22 -7.65 -22.17
CA GLY A 32 17.34 -8.58 -22.38
C GLY A 32 16.95 -9.83 -23.19
N PHE A 33 17.69 -10.93 -23.02
CA PHE A 33 17.43 -12.23 -23.67
C PHE A 33 16.51 -13.16 -22.84
N THR A 34 15.84 -12.63 -21.82
CA THR A 34 15.00 -13.45 -20.93
C THR A 34 13.55 -13.43 -21.40
N PHE A 35 12.87 -14.59 -21.35
CA PHE A 35 11.44 -14.70 -21.70
C PHE A 35 10.50 -14.27 -20.55
N THR A 36 11.02 -13.72 -19.45
CA THR A 36 10.31 -13.39 -18.21
C THR A 36 10.20 -11.88 -17.99
N CYS A 37 9.96 -11.11 -19.04
CA CYS A 37 9.88 -9.66 -18.92
C CYS A 37 8.56 -9.22 -18.25
N HIS A 38 8.66 -8.87 -16.97
CA HIS A 38 7.59 -8.27 -16.16
C HIS A 38 7.81 -6.77 -15.92
N GLN A 39 8.41 -6.03 -16.87
CA GLN A 39 8.46 -4.57 -16.74
C GLN A 39 7.18 -3.91 -17.27
N ALA A 40 6.16 -3.94 -16.41
CA ALA A 40 5.08 -2.97 -16.39
C ALA A 40 4.77 -2.49 -14.95
N ALA A 41 5.75 -2.59 -14.04
CA ALA A 41 5.75 -1.78 -12.83
C ALA A 41 6.87 -0.74 -13.00
N PRO A 42 6.56 0.54 -13.31
CA PRO A 42 7.58 1.57 -13.25
C PRO A 42 8.14 1.60 -11.83
N LEU A 43 9.46 1.51 -11.70
CA LEU A 43 10.12 1.92 -10.46
C LEU A 43 9.69 3.37 -10.21
N VAL A 44 9.00 3.59 -9.09
CA VAL A 44 8.51 4.90 -8.69
C VAL A 44 9.72 5.82 -8.55
N ASP A 45 9.94 6.65 -9.57
CA ASP A 45 10.92 7.73 -9.50
C ASP A 45 10.39 8.75 -8.51
N ARG A 46 10.91 8.68 -7.29
CA ARG A 46 10.61 9.60 -6.20
C ARG A 46 11.24 10.93 -6.58
N THR A 47 10.55 11.75 -7.37
CA THR A 47 10.94 13.16 -7.50
C THR A 47 11.01 13.74 -6.08
N PRO A 48 12.19 14.18 -5.61
CA PRO A 48 12.29 14.78 -4.31
C PRO A 48 11.39 16.03 -4.32
N ILE A 49 10.40 16.04 -3.44
CA ILE A 49 9.66 17.25 -3.09
C ILE A 49 10.72 18.31 -2.78
N PRO A 50 10.64 19.54 -3.35
CA PRO A 50 11.63 20.57 -3.11
C PRO A 50 11.44 21.11 -1.68
N THR A 51 11.89 20.34 -0.69
CA THR A 51 11.94 20.77 0.69
C THR A 51 13.21 21.59 0.84
N LEU A 52 13.10 22.90 0.58
CA LEU A 52 14.12 23.91 0.88
C LEU A 52 14.29 24.06 2.41
N ILE A 53 14.77 23.02 3.08
CA ILE A 53 15.24 23.09 4.46
C ILE A 53 16.64 22.44 4.48
N PRO A 54 17.72 23.22 4.67
CA PRO A 54 19.05 22.65 4.80
C PRO A 54 19.16 21.97 6.17
N VAL A 55 19.03 20.65 6.21
CA VAL A 55 19.45 19.86 7.37
C VAL A 55 20.96 19.69 7.25
N SER A 56 21.68 20.24 8.23
CA SER A 56 23.08 19.94 8.48
C SER A 56 23.25 18.42 8.64
N HIS A 57 23.80 17.76 7.62
CA HIS A 57 24.20 16.36 7.71
C HIS A 57 25.28 16.22 8.78
N SER A 58 24.94 15.62 9.92
CA SER A 58 25.91 14.81 10.64
C SER A 58 26.09 13.54 9.81
N GLU A 59 27.27 13.36 9.23
CA GLU A 59 27.68 12.08 8.64
C GLU A 59 27.64 11.01 9.72
N SER A 60 26.54 10.26 9.78
CA SER A 60 26.54 8.96 10.43
C SER A 60 27.12 7.98 9.42
N GLN A 61 28.37 7.63 9.70
CA GLN A 61 29.18 6.64 9.02
C GLN A 61 28.39 5.33 8.94
N MET A 62 27.87 5.00 7.75
CA MET A 62 27.21 3.72 7.49
C MET A 62 28.23 2.60 7.67
N GLY A 63 28.22 2.00 8.86
CA GLY A 63 28.75 0.67 9.07
C GLY A 63 27.94 -0.30 8.21
N SER A 64 28.64 -1.13 7.44
CA SER A 64 28.12 -2.29 6.74
C SER A 64 27.41 -3.22 7.73
N GLY A 65 26.12 -3.03 7.91
CA GLY A 65 25.20 -3.96 8.52
C GLY A 65 24.02 -4.08 7.59
N MET A 66 23.95 -5.18 6.84
CA MET A 66 22.66 -5.65 6.35
C MET A 66 21.86 -5.95 7.61
N THR A 67 21.06 -5.00 8.08
CA THR A 67 19.90 -5.32 8.92
C THR A 67 19.01 -6.14 8.00
N GLU A 68 18.92 -7.43 8.30
CA GLU A 68 17.84 -8.29 7.85
C GLU A 68 16.53 -7.48 7.92
N PHE A 69 15.73 -7.51 6.85
CA PHE A 69 14.48 -6.77 6.79
C PHE A 69 13.51 -7.45 7.76
N ASP A 70 13.61 -7.17 9.06
CA ASP A 70 12.87 -7.82 10.16
C ASP A 70 11.37 -7.47 10.19
N LYS A 71 10.85 -6.93 9.07
CA LYS A 71 9.44 -6.59 8.91
C LYS A 71 8.63 -7.78 8.41
N CYS A 72 7.44 -7.92 8.95
CA CYS A 72 6.52 -9.00 8.62
C CYS A 72 5.67 -8.67 7.40
N GLN A 73 5.39 -9.68 6.57
CA GLN A 73 4.51 -9.53 5.41
C GLN A 73 3.06 -9.79 5.81
N ILE A 74 2.15 -8.86 5.51
CA ILE A 74 0.73 -8.98 5.84
C ILE A 74 -0.12 -8.21 4.83
N HIS A 75 -1.33 -8.68 4.57
CA HIS A 75 -2.31 -7.93 3.79
C HIS A 75 -2.74 -6.67 4.56
N ALA A 76 -2.88 -5.54 3.85
CA ALA A 76 -3.21 -4.25 4.46
C ALA A 76 -4.52 -4.31 5.27
N SER A 77 -5.55 -5.00 4.75
CA SER A 77 -6.83 -5.14 5.44
C SER A 77 -6.73 -6.04 6.68
N ASP A 78 -5.93 -7.10 6.62
CA ASP A 78 -5.68 -8.00 7.76
C ASP A 78 -4.91 -7.29 8.89
N LEU A 79 -3.97 -6.42 8.54
CA LEU A 79 -3.22 -5.63 9.52
C LEU A 79 -4.14 -4.65 10.28
N VAL A 80 -5.03 -3.94 9.57
CA VAL A 80 -6.06 -3.09 10.19
C VAL A 80 -6.99 -3.95 11.05
N GLY A 81 -7.41 -5.12 10.54
CA GLY A 81 -8.26 -6.04 11.28
C GLY A 81 -7.63 -6.54 12.58
N ALA A 82 -6.35 -6.88 12.57
CA ALA A 82 -5.61 -7.29 13.76
C ALA A 82 -5.53 -6.17 14.80
N TRP A 83 -5.26 -4.93 14.37
CA TRP A 83 -5.27 -3.77 15.25
C TRP A 83 -6.65 -3.52 15.87
N VAL A 84 -7.72 -3.59 15.06
CA VAL A 84 -9.10 -3.42 15.54
C VAL A 84 -9.46 -4.52 16.55
N ALA A 85 -9.15 -5.78 16.23
CA ALA A 85 -9.42 -6.93 17.09
C ALA A 85 -8.63 -6.90 18.41
N ALA A 86 -7.45 -6.26 18.42
CA ALA A 86 -6.67 -6.00 19.63
C ALA A 86 -7.24 -4.86 20.51
N GLY A 87 -8.39 -4.29 20.14
CA GLY A 87 -8.98 -3.15 20.84
C GLY A 87 -8.38 -1.80 20.43
N TYR A 88 -7.83 -1.73 19.22
CA TYR A 88 -7.32 -0.52 18.58
C TYR A 88 -6.40 0.32 19.48
N PRO A 89 -5.32 -0.25 20.05
CA PRO A 89 -4.40 0.50 20.91
C PRO A 89 -3.71 1.64 20.14
N GLU A 90 -3.61 2.82 20.77
CA GLU A 90 -2.92 3.98 20.17
C GLU A 90 -1.40 3.90 20.31
N THR A 91 -0.92 3.42 21.45
CA THR A 91 0.52 3.42 21.81
C THR A 91 1.06 2.04 22.12
N ASP A 92 0.24 1.17 22.71
CA ASP A 92 0.63 -0.20 23.03
C ASP A 92 0.78 -1.03 21.73
N PRO A 93 1.77 -1.94 21.67
CA PRO A 93 1.89 -2.87 20.56
C PRO A 93 0.69 -3.82 20.48
N PHE A 94 0.30 -4.17 19.27
CA PHE A 94 -0.71 -5.21 19.02
C PHE A 94 -0.10 -6.40 18.28
N PRO A 95 -0.55 -7.63 18.59
CA PRO A 95 -0.07 -8.83 17.91
C PRO A 95 -0.78 -9.03 16.57
N PHE A 96 -0.06 -9.58 15.59
CA PHE A 96 -0.63 -10.11 14.35
C PHE A 96 0.21 -11.29 13.84
N VAL A 97 -0.31 -11.99 12.84
CA VAL A 97 0.37 -13.13 12.20
C VAL A 97 0.67 -12.76 10.75
N ASP A 98 1.92 -12.98 10.33
CA ASP A 98 2.35 -12.71 8.97
C ASP A 98 1.81 -13.76 7.97
N THR A 99 1.96 -13.51 6.66
CA THR A 99 1.53 -14.44 5.61
C THR A 99 2.28 -15.79 5.62
N SER A 100 3.38 -15.87 6.36
CA SER A 100 4.20 -17.08 6.55
C SER A 100 3.85 -17.84 7.83
N GLY A 101 2.92 -17.33 8.65
CA GLY A 101 2.53 -17.91 9.94
C GLY A 101 3.39 -17.50 11.15
N GLN A 102 4.26 -16.50 11.01
CA GLN A 102 5.09 -15.99 12.11
C GLN A 102 4.34 -14.95 12.94
N ASN A 103 4.60 -14.93 14.24
CA ASN A 103 4.04 -13.95 15.15
C ASN A 103 4.83 -12.64 15.08
N CYS A 104 4.09 -11.55 14.95
CA CYS A 104 4.64 -10.21 14.80
C CYS A 104 3.91 -9.22 15.71
N THR A 105 4.57 -8.11 16.00
CA THR A 105 3.98 -6.99 16.74
C THR A 105 4.06 -5.72 15.92
N GLY A 106 2.95 -4.99 15.85
CA GLY A 106 2.86 -3.69 15.21
C GLY A 106 2.43 -2.60 16.20
N THR A 107 2.51 -1.34 15.77
CA THR A 107 2.00 -0.19 16.53
C THR A 107 1.15 0.69 15.63
N TYR A 108 0.20 1.42 16.23
CA TYR A 108 -0.69 2.28 15.44
C TYR A 108 0.08 3.34 14.66
N ALA A 109 1.06 4.02 15.28
CA ALA A 109 1.79 5.12 14.65
C ALA A 109 2.63 4.68 13.45
N GLU A 110 3.30 3.54 13.55
CA GLU A 110 4.24 3.07 12.52
C GLU A 110 3.60 2.18 11.45
N ASP A 111 2.53 1.45 11.79
CA ASP A 111 1.99 0.41 10.92
C ASP A 111 0.56 0.66 10.44
N ILE A 112 -0.27 1.36 11.24
CA ILE A 112 -1.68 1.58 10.92
C ILE A 112 -1.92 2.96 10.32
N GLN A 113 -1.44 4.02 10.97
CA GLN A 113 -1.68 5.38 10.52
C GLN A 113 -1.16 5.66 9.11
N PRO A 114 0.01 5.15 8.69
CA PRO A 114 0.47 5.32 7.32
C PRO A 114 -0.53 4.80 6.28
N LEU A 115 -1.26 3.71 6.55
CA LEU A 115 -2.27 3.15 5.63
C LEU A 115 -3.35 4.17 5.25
N PHE A 116 -3.68 5.11 6.13
CA PHE A 116 -4.69 6.13 5.87
C PHE A 116 -4.10 7.43 5.32
N VAL A 117 -2.85 7.71 5.63
CA VAL A 117 -2.20 9.00 5.35
C VAL A 117 -1.45 8.98 4.02
N GLU A 118 -0.72 7.90 3.75
CA GLU A 118 0.20 7.87 2.62
C GLU A 118 -0.51 7.58 1.31
N ASN A 119 -0.04 8.27 0.26
CA ASN A 119 -0.48 8.00 -1.09
C ASN A 119 0.07 6.65 -1.57
N SER A 120 -0.68 6.02 -2.45
CA SER A 120 -0.28 4.85 -3.21
C SER A 120 -0.04 3.56 -2.41
N LEU A 121 -0.46 3.48 -1.14
CA LEU A 121 -0.37 2.24 -0.36
C LEU A 121 -1.41 1.20 -0.79
N TRP A 122 -2.69 1.60 -0.92
CA TRP A 122 -3.77 0.68 -1.30
C TRP A 122 -3.75 0.31 -2.78
N HIS A 123 -3.33 1.25 -3.64
CA HIS A 123 -3.10 1.02 -5.06
C HIS A 123 -2.04 1.97 -5.62
N PRO A 124 -1.31 1.58 -6.68
CA PRO A 124 -0.44 2.51 -7.40
C PRO A 124 -1.19 3.77 -7.86
N GLY A 125 -0.71 4.94 -7.44
CA GLY A 125 -1.30 6.24 -7.80
C GLY A 125 -2.55 6.62 -7.00
N ALA A 126 -2.99 5.81 -6.03
CA ALA A 126 -4.09 6.19 -5.16
C ALA A 126 -3.73 7.37 -4.26
N LEU A 127 -4.73 8.20 -3.97
CA LEU A 127 -4.65 9.19 -2.92
C LEU A 127 -4.73 8.53 -1.55
N GLY A 128 -3.99 9.05 -0.57
CA GLY A 128 -4.17 8.72 0.83
C GLY A 128 -5.57 9.13 1.28
N CYS A 129 -6.19 8.34 2.13
CA CYS A 129 -7.58 8.51 2.57
C CYS A 129 -7.83 9.92 3.14
N ILE A 130 -6.83 10.49 3.81
CA ILE A 130 -6.88 11.85 4.38
C ILE A 130 -7.08 12.97 3.36
N SER A 131 -6.83 12.72 2.07
CA SER A 131 -7.07 13.70 1.01
C SER A 131 -8.54 14.11 0.95
N CYS A 132 -9.44 13.19 1.31
CA CYS A 132 -10.88 13.42 1.39
C CYS A 132 -11.42 13.33 2.83
N HIS A 133 -10.82 12.50 3.69
CA HIS A 133 -11.27 12.25 5.06
C HIS A 133 -10.39 12.96 6.09
N ASN A 134 -10.63 14.25 6.27
CA ASN A 134 -9.95 15.11 7.23
C ASN A 134 -10.91 16.10 7.91
N ALA A 135 -10.44 16.79 8.93
CA ALA A 135 -11.21 17.76 9.70
C ALA A 135 -11.70 18.96 8.86
N ASP A 136 -10.92 19.42 7.87
CA ASP A 136 -11.25 20.60 7.06
C ASP A 136 -12.38 20.33 6.05
N LEU A 137 -12.58 19.06 5.69
CA LEU A 137 -13.59 18.61 4.72
C LEU A 137 -14.76 17.88 5.36
N THR A 138 -15.01 18.08 6.67
CA THR A 138 -16.03 17.36 7.47
C THR A 138 -17.38 17.19 6.75
N ASP A 139 -17.95 18.21 6.12
CA ASP A 139 -19.25 18.09 5.43
C ASP A 139 -19.20 17.17 4.20
N ARG A 140 -18.08 17.19 3.47
CA ARG A 140 -17.88 16.41 2.23
C ARG A 140 -17.34 15.01 2.52
N SER A 141 -16.63 14.83 3.63
CA SER A 141 -16.06 13.55 4.07
C SER A 141 -17.07 12.66 4.80
N GLY A 142 -18.33 13.12 4.90
CA GLY A 142 -19.35 12.46 5.71
C GLY A 142 -18.99 12.49 7.19
N GLY A 143 -18.30 13.53 7.67
CA GLY A 143 -17.89 13.72 9.05
C GLY A 143 -16.68 12.88 9.48
N LEU A 144 -16.06 12.13 8.58
CA LEU A 144 -14.95 11.24 8.89
C LEU A 144 -13.60 11.96 8.78
N ASP A 145 -12.73 11.72 9.75
CA ASP A 145 -11.37 12.24 9.83
C ASP A 145 -10.40 11.11 10.15
N LEU A 146 -9.50 10.80 9.22
CA LEU A 146 -8.51 9.72 9.35
C LEU A 146 -7.10 10.26 9.60
N THR A 147 -6.96 11.56 9.88
CA THR A 147 -5.65 12.22 10.06
C THR A 147 -4.96 11.88 11.38
N SER A 148 -5.71 11.37 12.35
CA SER A 148 -5.23 11.07 13.70
C SER A 148 -6.04 9.96 14.37
N TYR A 149 -5.48 9.36 15.41
CA TYR A 149 -6.13 8.30 16.18
C TYR A 149 -7.48 8.75 16.72
N ASN A 150 -7.49 9.93 17.34
CA ASN A 150 -8.71 10.51 17.89
C ASN A 150 -9.77 10.76 16.80
N GLY A 151 -9.37 11.21 15.60
CA GLY A 151 -10.28 11.35 14.47
C GLY A 151 -10.95 10.02 14.08
N ILE A 152 -10.15 8.95 13.97
CA ILE A 152 -10.60 7.61 13.62
C ILE A 152 -11.59 7.09 14.68
N VAL A 153 -11.25 7.21 15.97
CA VAL A 153 -12.09 6.73 17.09
C VAL A 153 -13.39 7.52 17.25
N LEU A 154 -13.39 8.82 16.92
CA LEU A 154 -14.61 9.63 16.89
C LEU A 154 -15.56 9.20 15.76
N GLY A 155 -15.05 8.54 14.72
CA GLY A 155 -15.85 7.90 13.69
C GLY A 155 -16.41 8.84 12.62
N SER A 156 -17.44 8.38 11.92
CA SER A 156 -18.06 9.09 10.78
C SER A 156 -19.37 9.77 11.18
N ARG A 157 -19.97 10.57 10.29
CA ARG A 157 -21.24 11.28 10.46
C ARG A 157 -21.29 12.19 11.70
N ARG A 158 -20.14 12.76 12.06
CA ARG A 158 -20.02 13.73 13.16
C ARG A 158 -20.77 15.01 12.83
N VAL A 159 -21.22 15.71 13.87
CA VAL A 159 -21.89 17.00 13.72
C VAL A 159 -20.89 18.02 13.15
N PRO A 160 -21.23 18.70 12.05
CA PRO A 160 -20.38 19.74 11.46
C PRO A 160 -19.96 20.80 12.48
N GLY A 161 -18.67 21.16 12.48
CA GLY A 161 -18.10 22.15 13.41
C GLY A 161 -17.85 21.65 14.84
N SER A 162 -18.12 20.38 15.14
CA SER A 162 -17.78 19.75 16.42
C SER A 162 -16.53 18.88 16.28
N THR A 163 -15.46 19.22 17.02
CA THR A 163 -14.22 18.45 17.04
C THR A 163 -14.26 17.25 17.99
N LEU A 164 -15.27 17.16 18.86
CA LEU A 164 -15.34 16.16 19.93
C LEU A 164 -16.63 15.32 19.93
N SER A 165 -17.59 15.61 19.05
CA SER A 165 -18.80 14.78 18.94
C SER A 165 -18.45 13.45 18.30
N LYS A 166 -18.55 12.36 19.06
CA LYS A 166 -18.52 11.00 18.49
C LYS A 166 -19.70 10.83 17.54
N GLY A 167 -19.44 10.25 16.38
CA GLY A 167 -20.45 9.88 15.39
C GLY A 167 -20.65 8.37 15.33
N ASN A 168 -20.90 7.86 14.13
CA ASN A 168 -21.01 6.43 13.86
C ASN A 168 -19.65 5.76 14.03
N ASP A 169 -19.62 4.70 14.83
CA ASP A 169 -18.43 3.87 15.02
C ASP A 169 -18.04 3.18 13.71
N ILE A 170 -16.78 3.38 13.31
CA ILE A 170 -16.22 2.79 12.09
C ILE A 170 -15.39 1.53 12.37
N LEU A 171 -15.09 1.24 13.65
CA LEU A 171 -14.25 0.14 14.11
C LEU A 171 -15.06 -1.05 14.67
N GLY A 172 -16.40 -0.99 14.59
CA GLY A 172 -17.27 -2.11 14.98
C GLY A 172 -17.18 -2.50 16.46
N GLY A 173 -16.79 -1.57 17.34
CA GLY A 173 -16.54 -1.87 18.75
C GLY A 173 -15.37 -2.82 19.01
N GLY A 174 -14.47 -3.00 18.03
CA GLY A 174 -13.37 -3.97 18.08
C GLY A 174 -13.66 -5.27 17.33
N ASP A 175 -14.87 -5.45 16.80
CA ASP A 175 -15.19 -6.57 15.90
C ASP A 175 -14.99 -6.12 14.44
N TRP A 176 -13.85 -6.51 13.87
CA TRP A 176 -13.41 -6.11 12.54
C TRP A 176 -14.44 -6.40 11.46
N GLN A 177 -14.99 -7.61 11.41
CA GLN A 177 -15.90 -8.06 10.35
C GLN A 177 -17.25 -7.31 10.39
N THR A 178 -17.61 -6.72 11.52
CA THR A 178 -18.83 -5.90 11.65
C THR A 178 -18.58 -4.40 11.48
N SER A 179 -17.31 -4.00 11.30
CA SER A 179 -16.90 -2.61 11.21
C SER A 179 -17.27 -1.98 9.86
N LEU A 180 -17.53 -0.66 9.86
CA LEU A 180 -17.74 0.08 8.60
C LEU A 180 -16.47 0.17 7.76
N LEU A 181 -15.28 0.13 8.39
CA LEU A 181 -14.03 0.08 7.66
C LEU A 181 -13.88 -1.23 6.88
N TYR A 182 -14.25 -2.38 7.45
CA TYR A 182 -14.24 -3.66 6.72
C TYR A 182 -15.16 -3.61 5.50
N GLU A 183 -16.35 -3.03 5.66
CA GLU A 183 -17.29 -2.86 4.55
C GLU A 183 -16.68 -2.05 3.39
N VAL A 184 -15.94 -0.98 3.69
CA VAL A 184 -15.32 -0.14 2.64
C VAL A 184 -14.03 -0.75 2.07
N LEU A 185 -13.18 -1.33 2.92
CA LEU A 185 -11.84 -1.81 2.53
C LEU A 185 -11.87 -3.22 1.93
N VAL A 186 -12.82 -4.07 2.33
CA VAL A 186 -12.86 -5.48 1.94
C VAL A 186 -14.07 -5.81 1.08
N ASN A 187 -15.26 -5.31 1.43
CA ASN A 187 -16.47 -5.64 0.68
C ASN A 187 -16.70 -4.72 -0.53
N GLN A 188 -16.11 -3.53 -0.52
CA GLN A 188 -16.20 -2.57 -1.62
C GLN A 188 -14.87 -2.44 -2.35
N GLY A 189 -14.94 -2.17 -3.65
CA GLY A 189 -13.75 -1.96 -4.47
C GLY A 189 -13.09 -0.61 -4.19
N LEU A 190 -11.77 -0.61 -4.03
CA LEU A 190 -10.95 0.62 -4.00
C LEU A 190 -10.48 0.97 -5.42
N ALA A 191 -10.41 2.27 -5.69
CA ALA A 191 -9.96 2.86 -6.95
C ALA A 191 -9.00 4.02 -6.65
N PRO A 192 -8.19 4.48 -7.62
CA PRO A 192 -7.21 5.54 -7.36
C PRO A 192 -7.80 6.83 -6.75
N GLN A 193 -9.05 7.15 -7.09
CA GLN A 193 -9.78 8.32 -6.59
C GLN A 193 -10.67 8.07 -5.37
N GLY A 194 -10.68 6.87 -4.78
CA GLY A 194 -11.53 6.53 -3.63
C GLY A 194 -12.08 5.11 -3.71
N HIS A 195 -13.39 4.94 -3.53
CA HIS A 195 -14.05 3.64 -3.64
C HIS A 195 -15.07 3.64 -4.79
N SER A 196 -15.27 2.49 -5.43
CA SER A 196 -16.23 2.27 -6.52
C SER A 196 -16.75 0.84 -6.49
N ALA A 197 -18.07 0.67 -6.60
CA ALA A 197 -18.69 -0.65 -6.67
C ALA A 197 -18.26 -1.46 -7.91
N ASP A 198 -17.81 -0.77 -8.96
CA ASP A 198 -17.33 -1.39 -10.20
C ASP A 198 -15.83 -1.72 -10.16
N ALA A 199 -15.12 -1.27 -9.12
CA ALA A 199 -13.70 -1.57 -8.96
C ALA A 199 -13.51 -2.97 -8.35
N PRO A 200 -12.47 -3.72 -8.76
CA PRO A 200 -12.13 -4.97 -8.09
C PRO A 200 -11.68 -4.68 -6.66
N VAL A 201 -12.02 -5.58 -5.74
CA VAL A 201 -11.46 -5.57 -4.39
C VAL A 201 -9.96 -5.86 -4.49
N THR A 202 -9.18 -5.08 -3.76
CA THR A 202 -7.72 -5.15 -3.74
C THR A 202 -7.25 -5.08 -2.30
N ASP A 203 -6.23 -5.88 -2.01
CA ASP A 203 -5.65 -5.93 -0.69
C ASP A 203 -4.14 -6.15 -0.79
N PRO A 204 -3.36 -5.06 -0.86
CA PRO A 204 -1.93 -5.16 -1.09
C PRO A 204 -1.22 -5.81 0.10
N ILE A 205 -0.17 -6.57 -0.19
CA ILE A 205 0.74 -7.08 0.82
C ILE A 205 1.75 -5.97 1.15
N LEU A 206 1.92 -5.71 2.45
CA LEU A 206 2.80 -4.70 3.00
C LEU A 206 3.80 -5.32 3.96
N TYR A 207 4.84 -4.55 4.28
CA TYR A 207 5.84 -4.91 5.29
C TYR A 207 5.64 -4.06 6.54
N ALA A 208 5.16 -4.69 7.62
CA ALA A 208 4.77 -4.02 8.85
C ALA A 208 5.32 -4.75 10.09
N GLY A 209 5.39 -4.02 11.20
CA GLY A 209 5.80 -4.53 12.49
C GLY A 209 7.20 -5.13 12.54
N SER A 210 7.42 -5.91 13.59
CA SER A 210 8.65 -6.68 13.81
C SER A 210 8.31 -8.10 14.25
N LEU A 211 9.16 -9.06 13.86
CA LEU A 211 9.06 -10.43 14.34
C LEU A 211 9.19 -10.49 15.86
N VAL A 212 8.33 -11.29 16.51
CA VAL A 212 8.50 -11.63 17.92
C VAL A 212 9.48 -12.80 17.98
N PRO A 213 10.67 -12.65 18.60
CA PRO A 213 11.61 -13.75 18.74
C PRO A 213 10.93 -14.91 19.46
N ALA A 214 11.00 -16.11 18.88
CA ALA A 214 10.54 -17.30 19.57
C ALA A 214 11.28 -17.39 20.91
N GLU A 215 10.52 -17.45 22.00
CA GLU A 215 11.04 -17.59 23.35
C GLU A 215 11.95 -18.82 23.37
N VAL A 216 13.24 -18.62 23.59
CA VAL A 216 14.22 -19.71 23.66
C VAL A 216 13.79 -20.59 24.83
N GLU A 217 13.29 -21.79 24.56
CA GLU A 217 12.99 -22.78 25.60
C GLU A 217 14.18 -22.85 26.56
N ALA A 218 13.96 -22.39 27.80
CA ALA A 218 14.97 -22.46 28.84
C ALA A 218 15.35 -23.93 29.01
N THR A 219 16.55 -24.29 28.57
CA THR A 219 17.11 -25.62 28.78
C THR A 219 17.14 -25.89 30.28
N PRO A 220 16.46 -26.91 30.81
CA PRO A 220 16.55 -27.23 32.23
C PRO A 220 18.01 -27.61 32.53
N THR A 221 18.63 -26.87 33.45
CA THR A 221 20.00 -27.14 33.90
C THR A 221 20.02 -28.49 34.66
N PRO A 222 21.01 -29.37 34.40
CA PRO A 222 21.12 -30.69 35.02
C PRO A 222 21.42 -30.66 36.52
#